data_AF-A0A533VLV7-F1
#
_entry.id   AF-A0A533VLV7-F1
#
_cell.length_a   1.000
_cell.length_b   1.000
_cell.length_c   1.000
_cell.angle_alpha   90.00
_cell.angle_beta   90.00
_cell.angle_gamma   90.00
#
_symmetry.space_group_name_H-M   'P 1'
#
loop_
_entity.id
_entity.type
_entity.pdbx_description
1 polymer ?
#
loop_
_entity_poly.entity_id
_entity_poly.type
_entity_poly.pdbx_seq_one_letter_code
_entity_poly.pdbx_strand_id
1 'polypeptide(L)'
;ASKLVGSLKKMFIPSIVLYETVWVLRKLDLAPGKVNTAIEAIVRNPKTSVVPDDGNFAVDAIRRVVAEEAELANFDDKIVLATALKLARPVATYDRELRRQASQAGISILG
;
A
#
# COMPACT_ATOMS: atom_id res chain seq x y z
N ALA A 1 -7.89 -5.86 -11.28
CA ALA A 1 -6.82 -6.31 -10.37
C ALA A 1 -5.92 -7.39 -10.98
N SER A 2 -6.45 -8.57 -11.34
CA SER A 2 -5.66 -9.75 -11.74
C SER A 2 -4.62 -9.54 -12.86
N LYS A 3 -4.96 -8.83 -13.96
CA LYS A 3 -4.01 -8.61 -15.08
C LYS A 3 -2.78 -7.77 -14.70
N LEU A 4 -2.96 -6.70 -13.93
CA LEU A 4 -1.86 -5.83 -13.50
C LEU A 4 -0.96 -6.58 -12.51
N VAL A 5 -1.54 -7.17 -11.47
CA VAL A 5 -0.79 -7.98 -10.48
C VAL A 5 -0.05 -9.15 -11.14
N GLY A 6 -0.70 -9.81 -12.11
CA GLY A 6 -0.11 -10.92 -12.86
C GLY A 6 1.11 -10.54 -13.71
N SER A 7 1.12 -9.34 -14.29
CA SER A 7 2.20 -8.86 -15.15
C SER A 7 3.42 -8.34 -14.38
N LEU A 8 3.27 -7.99 -13.10
CA LEU A 8 4.39 -7.53 -12.28
C LEU A 8 5.42 -8.65 -12.08
N LYS A 9 6.70 -8.30 -12.18
CA LYS A 9 7.82 -9.20 -11.87
C LYS A 9 8.02 -9.36 -10.37
N LYS A 10 7.84 -8.27 -9.61
CA LYS A 10 7.97 -8.21 -8.15
C LYS A 10 7.04 -7.15 -7.60
N MET A 11 6.48 -7.40 -6.42
CA MET A 11 5.59 -6.50 -5.68
C MET A 11 6.20 -6.24 -4.31
N PHE A 12 6.21 -4.98 -3.92
CA PHE A 12 6.61 -4.55 -2.59
C PHE A 12 5.35 -4.08 -1.88
N ILE A 13 4.97 -4.77 -0.80
CA ILE A 13 3.71 -4.51 -0.10
C ILE A 13 4.07 -4.00 1.30
N PRO A 14 3.87 -2.70 1.59
CA PRO A 14 3.98 -2.19 2.94
C PRO A 14 3.07 -2.97 3.90
N SER A 15 3.55 -3.28 5.10
CA SER A 15 2.77 -4.05 6.09
C SER A 15 1.39 -3.43 6.39
N ILE A 16 1.27 -2.10 6.37
CA ILE A 16 0.01 -1.39 6.56
C ILE A 16 -1.07 -1.83 5.55
N VAL A 17 -0.71 -2.10 4.29
CA VAL A 17 -1.64 -2.54 3.24
C VAL A 17 -2.22 -3.92 3.57
N LEU A 18 -1.46 -4.79 4.24
CA LEU A 18 -1.98 -6.09 4.70
C LEU A 18 -3.01 -5.90 5.81
N TYR A 19 -2.77 -4.97 6.74
CA TYR A 19 -3.70 -4.65 7.82
C TYR A 19 -4.99 -4.04 7.28
N GLU A 20 -4.88 -3.08 6.36
CA GLU A 20 -6.03 -2.53 5.64
C GLU A 20 -6.79 -3.62 4.88
N THR A 21 -6.10 -4.55 4.22
CA THR A 21 -6.73 -5.67 3.54
C THR A 21 -7.56 -6.51 4.52
N VAL A 22 -7.04 -6.82 5.71
CA VAL A 22 -7.79 -7.54 6.75
C VAL A 22 -9.05 -6.76 7.13
N TRP A 23 -8.94 -5.45 7.37
CA TRP A 23 -10.08 -4.61 7.76
C TRP A 23 -11.12 -4.46 6.65
N VAL A 24 -10.69 -4.30 5.40
CA VAL A 24 -11.56 -4.23 4.22
C VAL A 24 -12.33 -5.54 4.06
N LEU A 25 -11.64 -6.68 4.11
CA LEU A 25 -12.31 -7.99 4.01
C LEU A 25 -13.26 -8.24 5.18
N ARG A 26 -12.92 -7.76 6.39
CA ARG A 26 -13.83 -7.80 7.54
C ARG A 26 -15.09 -6.94 7.31
N LYS A 27 -14.95 -5.74 6.76
CA LYS A 27 -16.10 -4.86 6.41
C LYS A 27 -17.00 -5.46 5.35
N LEU A 28 -16.49 -6.39 4.54
CA LEU A 28 -17.26 -7.19 3.59
C LEU A 28 -17.87 -8.46 4.20
N ASP A 29 -17.85 -8.58 5.53
CA ASP A 29 -18.37 -9.72 6.31
C ASP A 29 -17.79 -11.09 5.92
N LEU A 30 -16.55 -11.13 5.44
CA LEU A 30 -15.85 -12.39 5.23
C LEU A 30 -15.52 -13.06 6.55
N ALA A 31 -15.78 -14.36 6.63
CA ALA A 31 -15.38 -15.18 7.76
C ALA A 31 -13.84 -15.18 7.93
N PRO A 32 -13.31 -15.27 9.17
CA PRO A 32 -11.87 -15.23 9.44
C PRO A 32 -11.04 -16.23 8.61
N GLY A 33 -11.58 -17.44 8.35
CA GLY A 33 -10.91 -18.42 7.49
C GLY A 33 -10.69 -17.96 6.05
N LYS A 34 -11.64 -17.20 5.48
CA LYS A 34 -11.50 -16.62 4.13
C LYS A 34 -10.49 -15.48 4.11
N VAL A 35 -10.48 -14.65 5.17
CA VAL A 35 -9.48 -13.59 5.35
C VAL A 35 -8.08 -14.19 5.45
N ASN A 36 -7.90 -15.26 6.26
CA ASN A 36 -6.64 -15.98 6.36
C ASN A 36 -6.16 -16.48 4.98
N THR A 37 -7.03 -17.16 4.22
CA THR A 37 -6.68 -17.64 2.88
C THR A 37 -6.23 -16.50 1.96
N ALA A 38 -6.89 -15.33 2.02
CA ALA A 38 -6.51 -14.18 1.21
C ALA A 38 -5.14 -13.61 1.60
N ILE A 39 -4.88 -13.45 2.89
CA ILE A 39 -3.58 -12.94 3.38
C ILE A 39 -2.46 -13.92 3.07
N GLU A 40 -2.65 -15.22 3.29
CA GLU A 40 -1.67 -16.24 2.93
C GLU A 40 -1.38 -16.24 1.43
N ALA A 41 -2.40 -16.09 0.57
CA ALA A 41 -2.21 -16.01 -0.87
C ALA A 41 -1.36 -14.79 -1.28
N ILE A 42 -1.52 -13.64 -0.60
CA ILE A 42 -0.71 -12.44 -0.86
C ILE A 42 0.74 -12.66 -0.41
N VAL A 43 0.94 -13.11 0.82
CA VAL A 43 2.27 -13.22 1.46
C VAL A 43 3.09 -14.37 0.85
N ARG A 44 2.47 -15.50 0.54
CA ARG A 44 3.15 -16.68 -0.04
C ARG A 44 3.38 -16.57 -1.55
N ASN A 45 2.85 -15.54 -2.21
CA ASN A 45 3.13 -15.32 -3.62
C ASN A 45 4.63 -15.06 -3.81
N PRO A 46 5.34 -15.83 -4.66
CA PRO A 46 6.79 -15.70 -4.84
C PRO A 46 7.23 -14.34 -5.39
N LYS A 47 6.30 -13.56 -5.95
CA LYS A 47 6.55 -12.19 -6.43
C LYS A 47 6.40 -11.15 -5.32
N THR A 48 5.85 -11.48 -4.16
CA THR A 48 5.63 -10.56 -3.06
C THR A 48 6.86 -10.43 -2.17
N SER A 49 7.24 -9.20 -1.85
CA SER A 49 8.09 -8.87 -0.70
C SER A 49 7.31 -7.94 0.22
N VAL A 50 7.03 -8.42 1.43
CA VAL A 50 6.43 -7.57 2.48
C VAL A 50 7.49 -6.62 3.00
N VAL A 51 7.15 -5.34 3.08
CA VAL A 51 8.01 -4.29 3.61
C VAL A 51 7.53 -3.97 5.03
N PRO A 52 8.24 -4.40 6.08
CA PRO A 52 7.88 -4.04 7.45
C PRO A 52 8.10 -2.54 7.67
N ASP A 53 7.28 -1.94 8.52
CA ASP A 53 7.52 -0.59 9.00
C ASP A 53 8.52 -0.62 10.16
N ASP A 54 9.54 0.21 10.10
CA ASP A 54 10.55 0.41 11.16
C ASP A 54 10.24 1.67 12.01
N GLY A 55 9.10 2.30 11.78
CA GLY A 55 8.66 3.55 12.38
C GLY A 55 9.04 4.79 11.56
N ASN A 56 10.06 4.71 10.70
CA ASN A 56 10.46 5.86 9.90
C ASN A 56 9.42 6.20 8.83
N PHE A 57 8.75 5.19 8.25
CA PHE A 57 7.67 5.45 7.29
C PHE A 57 6.49 6.16 7.94
N ALA A 58 6.11 5.75 9.15
CA ALA A 58 5.09 6.44 9.94
C ALA A 58 5.46 7.90 10.26
N VAL A 59 6.71 8.15 10.70
CA VAL A 59 7.18 9.51 11.00
C VAL A 59 7.20 10.39 9.75
N ASP A 60 7.68 9.87 8.62
CA ASP A 60 7.69 10.62 7.36
C ASP A 60 6.27 10.84 6.82
N ALA A 61 5.38 9.86 6.99
CA ALA A 61 3.98 9.95 6.60
C ALA A 61 3.25 11.05 7.38
N ILE A 62 3.35 11.06 8.72
CA ILE A 62 2.66 12.07 9.53
C ILE A 62 3.20 13.48 9.27
N ARG A 63 4.51 13.62 9.03
CA ARG A 63 5.11 14.91 8.63
C ARG A 63 4.53 15.43 7.32
N ARG A 64 4.29 14.56 6.34
CA ARG A 64 3.65 14.93 5.06
C ARG A 64 2.19 15.31 5.26
N VAL A 65 1.43 14.57 6.07
CA VAL A 65 0.05 14.94 6.41
C VAL A 65 0.00 16.37 6.97
N VAL A 66 0.88 16.69 7.92
CA VAL A 66 0.97 18.04 8.50
C VAL A 66 1.40 19.09 7.47
N ALA A 67 2.45 18.82 6.70
CA ALA A 67 3.00 19.79 5.74
C ALA A 67 2.05 20.08 4.56
N GLU A 68 1.21 19.13 4.20
CA GLU A 68 0.24 19.25 3.11
C GLU A 68 -1.17 19.67 3.60
N GLU A 69 -1.33 19.92 4.90
CA GLU A 69 -2.64 20.20 5.54
C GLU A 69 -3.71 19.14 5.18
N ALA A 70 -3.29 17.88 5.05
CA ALA A 70 -4.16 16.77 4.66
C ALA A 70 -4.94 16.20 5.86
N GLU A 71 -5.99 15.44 5.57
CA GLU A 71 -6.73 14.72 6.60
C GLU A 71 -5.90 13.57 7.17
N LEU A 72 -6.06 13.29 8.47
CA LEU A 72 -5.44 12.12 9.10
C LEU A 72 -5.85 10.80 8.44
N ALA A 73 -7.01 10.76 7.78
CA ALA A 73 -7.45 9.62 6.99
C ALA A 73 -6.49 9.28 5.82
N ASN A 74 -5.65 10.22 5.38
CA ASN A 74 -4.64 9.98 4.35
C ASN A 74 -3.32 9.43 4.91
N PHE A 75 -3.20 9.20 6.22
CA PHE A 75 -1.95 8.74 6.83
C PHE A 75 -1.43 7.44 6.22
N ASP A 76 -2.31 6.44 6.03
CA ASP A 76 -1.94 5.14 5.47
C ASP A 76 -1.47 5.27 4.00
N ASP A 77 -2.14 6.10 3.21
CA ASP A 77 -1.71 6.48 1.86
C ASP A 77 -0.31 7.11 1.87
N LYS A 78 -0.03 8.01 2.83
CA LYS A 78 1.31 8.60 2.98
C LYS A 78 2.38 7.58 3.34
N ILE A 79 2.05 6.53 4.11
CA ILE A 79 2.98 5.41 4.36
C ILE A 79 3.31 4.68 3.06
N VAL A 80 2.31 4.44 2.20
CA VAL A 80 2.52 3.81 0.89
C VAL A 80 3.46 4.66 0.02
N LEU A 81 3.25 5.98 -0.03
CA LEU A 81 4.11 6.90 -0.77
C LEU A 81 5.53 6.97 -0.18
N ALA A 82 5.67 7.03 1.14
CA ALA A 82 6.97 7.03 1.82
C ALA A 82 7.76 5.75 1.51
N THR A 83 7.09 4.59 1.55
CA THR A 83 7.68 3.32 1.17
C THR A 83 8.14 3.33 -0.29
N ALA A 84 7.30 3.80 -1.20
CA ALA A 84 7.62 3.85 -2.64
C ALA A 84 8.83 4.75 -2.94
N LEU A 85 8.91 5.92 -2.30
CA LEU A 85 10.05 6.84 -2.40
C LEU A 85 11.33 6.20 -1.89
N LYS A 86 11.29 5.60 -0.70
CA LYS A 86 12.46 4.97 -0.08
C LYS A 86 13.03 3.84 -0.93
N LEU A 87 12.15 3.05 -1.55
CA LEU A 87 12.53 1.92 -2.39
C LEU A 87 12.84 2.31 -3.84
N ALA A 88 12.60 3.57 -4.22
CA ALA A 88 12.65 4.06 -5.60
C ALA A 88 11.84 3.17 -6.55
N ARG A 89 10.60 2.85 -6.17
CA ARG A 89 9.68 1.98 -6.92
C ARG A 89 8.41 2.73 -7.32
N PRO A 90 7.82 2.38 -8.48
CA PRO A 90 6.54 2.94 -8.87
C PRO A 90 5.39 2.38 -8.03
N VAL A 91 4.28 3.11 -7.96
CA VAL A 91 3.06 2.70 -7.25
C VAL A 91 2.05 2.10 -8.22
N ALA A 92 1.49 0.95 -7.87
CA ALA A 92 0.35 0.35 -8.55
C ALA A 92 -0.89 0.48 -7.66
N THR A 93 -1.83 1.33 -8.04
CA THR A 93 -3.09 1.53 -7.30
C THR A 93 -4.23 1.85 -8.26
N TYR A 94 -5.46 1.53 -7.85
CA TYR A 94 -6.68 1.97 -8.54
C TYR A 94 -7.25 3.27 -7.95
N ASP A 95 -6.74 3.71 -6.81
CA ASP A 95 -7.17 4.95 -6.17
C ASP A 95 -6.66 6.16 -6.96
N ARG A 96 -7.59 7.03 -7.40
CA ARG A 96 -7.26 8.20 -8.22
C ARG A 96 -6.52 9.27 -7.43
N GLU A 97 -6.83 9.41 -6.15
CA GLU A 97 -6.21 10.40 -5.29
C GLU A 97 -4.78 9.98 -4.94
N LEU A 98 -4.56 8.70 -4.60
CA LEU A 98 -3.20 8.19 -4.39
C LEU A 98 -2.33 8.28 -5.65
N ARG A 99 -2.91 8.07 -6.85
CA ARG A 99 -2.23 8.33 -8.13
C ARG A 99 -1.82 9.80 -8.27
N ARG A 100 -2.74 10.72 -7.99
CA ARG A 100 -2.47 12.16 -8.05
C ARG A 100 -1.31 12.54 -7.11
N GLN A 101 -1.36 12.06 -5.87
CA GLN A 101 -0.33 12.32 -4.87
C GLN A 101 1.02 11.69 -5.23
N ALA A 102 1.03 10.46 -5.76
CA ALA A 102 2.25 9.81 -6.25
C ALA A 102 2.92 10.64 -7.36
N SER A 103 2.13 11.12 -8.31
CA SER A 103 2.63 11.96 -9.42
C SER A 103 3.22 13.27 -8.91
N GLN A 104 2.57 13.94 -7.95
CA GLN A 104 3.07 15.15 -7.32
C GLN A 104 4.38 14.93 -6.54
N ALA A 105 4.55 13.74 -5.97
CA ALA A 105 5.77 13.33 -5.29
C ALA A 105 6.87 12.83 -6.26
N GLY A 106 6.66 12.88 -7.58
CA GLY A 106 7.62 12.41 -8.58
C GLY A 106 7.73 10.88 -8.68
N ILE A 107 6.72 10.15 -8.18
CA ILE A 107 6.68 8.69 -8.18
C ILE A 107 5.93 8.21 -9.43
N SER A 108 6.58 7.37 -10.23
CA SER A 108 5.94 6.75 -11.39
C SER A 108 4.76 5.85 -10.99
N ILE A 109 3.74 5.79 -11.84
CA ILE A 109 2.54 4.97 -11.62
C ILE A 109 2.54 3.80 -12.60
N LEU A 110 2.16 2.62 -12.11
CA LEU A 110 1.88 1.45 -12.94
C LEU A 110 0.37 1.29 -13.12
N GLY A 111 -0.07 1.27 -14.39
CA GLY A 111 -1.44 0.95 -14.78
C GLY A 111 -2.22 2.13 -15.32
#